data_AF-A0AAP0CJV5-F1
#
_entry.id   AF-A0AAP0CJV5-F1
#
_cell.length_a   1.000
_cell.length_b   1.000
_cell.length_c   1.000
_cell.angle_alpha   90.00
_cell.angle_beta   90.00
_cell.angle_gamma   90.00
#
_symmetry.space_group_name_H-M   'P 1'
#
loop_
_entity.id
_entity.type
_entity.pdbx_description
1 polymer ?
#
loop_
_entity_poly.entity_id
_entity_poly.type
_entity_poly.pdbx_seq_one_letter_code
_entity_poly.pdbx_strand_id
1 'polypeptide(L)'
;MFYGSVVWDPWLIVAQIVCIQCLYYLTLGVFMTILVGTRVSRMSLVYFFDYATITLSTVTGWGIIASFVLSSVAGAGFLLYVIERAKKCLDFAATLYIIHLCICILYGGWPSSITWWVVNGTGLAITALLGEYLCIKRELQEIPISRLRTSK
;
A
#
# COMPACT_ATOMS: atom_id res chain seq x y z
N MET A 1 1.36 33.56 14.76
CA MET A 1 0.35 32.50 14.59
C MET A 1 1.03 31.34 13.86
N PHE A 2 1.64 30.42 14.62
CA PHE A 2 2.59 29.40 14.15
C PHE A 2 1.90 28.06 13.84
N TYR A 3 0.77 28.14 13.15
CA TYR A 3 0.20 27.02 12.43
C TYR A 3 -0.44 27.68 11.21
N GLY A 4 0.30 27.71 10.11
CA GLY A 4 -0.30 28.03 8.83
C GLY A 4 -1.49 27.07 8.68
N SER A 5 -2.68 27.63 8.48
CA SER A 5 -3.83 26.83 8.07
C SER A 5 -3.34 25.89 6.98
N VAL A 6 -3.49 24.59 7.16
CA VAL A 6 -3.28 23.64 6.06
C VAL A 6 -4.29 24.11 5.01
N VAL A 7 -3.83 24.84 4.00
CA VAL A 7 -4.69 25.33 2.94
C VAL A 7 -5.16 24.06 2.26
N TRP A 8 -6.47 23.84 2.28
CA TRP A 8 -7.04 22.65 1.70
C TRP A 8 -6.81 22.73 0.19
N ASP A 9 -5.77 22.05 -0.27
CA ASP A 9 -5.44 21.91 -1.68
C ASP A 9 -5.90 20.53 -2.17
N PRO A 10 -7.13 20.41 -2.70
CA PRO A 10 -7.68 19.13 -3.14
C PRO A 10 -6.85 18.48 -4.22
N TRP A 11 -6.20 19.29 -5.05
CA TRP A 11 -5.32 18.82 -6.12
C TRP A 11 -4.12 18.04 -5.57
N LEU A 12 -3.56 18.48 -4.43
CA LEU A 12 -2.44 17.79 -3.79
C LEU A 12 -2.87 16.42 -3.28
N ILE A 13 -4.05 16.31 -2.65
CA ILE A 13 -4.59 15.04 -2.15
C ILE A 13 -4.80 14.07 -3.32
N VAL A 14 -5.41 14.53 -4.42
CA VAL A 14 -5.61 13.71 -5.61
C VAL A 14 -4.26 13.26 -6.19
N ALA A 15 -3.28 14.15 -6.29
CA ALA A 15 -1.93 13.81 -6.76
C ALA A 15 -1.25 12.78 -5.85
N GLN A 16 -1.41 12.89 -4.53
CA GLN A 16 -0.89 11.90 -3.57
C GLN A 16 -1.55 10.53 -3.75
N ILE A 17 -2.89 10.48 -3.91
CA ILE A 17 -3.62 9.23 -4.17
C ILE A 17 -3.09 8.60 -5.46
N VAL A 18 -3.04 9.35 -6.57
CA VAL A 18 -2.55 8.86 -7.87
C VAL A 18 -1.11 8.37 -7.76
N CYS A 19 -0.23 9.12 -7.09
CA CYS A 19 1.17 8.74 -6.87
C CYS A 19 1.28 7.39 -6.13
N ILE A 20 0.57 7.25 -5.01
CA ILE A 20 0.56 6.02 -4.21
C ILE A 20 0.03 4.83 -5.02
N GLN A 21 -1.03 5.03 -5.82
CA GLN A 21 -1.57 4.01 -6.72
C GLN A 21 -0.52 3.54 -7.74
N CYS A 22 0.11 4.48 -8.43
CA CYS A 22 1.15 4.16 -9.41
C CYS A 22 2.32 3.40 -8.78
N LEU A 23 2.81 3.88 -7.63
CA LEU A 23 3.91 3.23 -6.92
C LEU A 23 3.54 1.81 -6.48
N TYR A 24 2.33 1.60 -5.97
CA TYR A 24 1.86 0.28 -5.56
C TYR A 24 1.76 -0.71 -6.73
N TYR A 25 1.18 -0.29 -7.86
CA TYR A 25 1.07 -1.18 -9.02
C TYR A 25 2.43 -1.45 -9.68
N LEU A 26 3.35 -0.50 -9.65
CA LEU A 26 4.73 -0.70 -10.10
C LEU A 26 5.46 -1.72 -9.23
N THR A 27 5.39 -1.60 -7.90
CA THR A 27 6.02 -2.58 -7.01
C THR A 27 5.39 -3.95 -7.12
N LEU A 28 4.06 -4.02 -7.20
CA LEU A 28 3.34 -5.26 -7.43
C LEU A 28 3.78 -5.92 -8.74
N GLY A 29 3.92 -5.15 -9.81
CA GLY A 29 4.39 -5.66 -11.10
C GLY A 29 5.83 -6.17 -11.08
N VAL A 30 6.73 -5.49 -10.37
CA VAL A 30 8.11 -5.94 -10.16
C VAL A 30 8.13 -7.26 -9.40
N PHE A 31 7.42 -7.35 -8.26
CA PHE A 31 7.38 -8.58 -7.47
C PHE A 31 6.72 -9.73 -8.23
N MET A 32 5.63 -9.48 -8.95
CA MET A 32 4.99 -10.47 -9.81
C MET A 32 5.93 -10.98 -10.91
N THR A 33 6.70 -10.08 -11.54
CA THR A 33 7.66 -10.49 -12.58
C THR A 33 8.76 -11.38 -12.01
N ILE A 34 9.26 -11.07 -10.82
CA ILE A 34 10.31 -11.85 -10.16
C ILE A 34 9.79 -13.21 -9.68
N LEU A 35 8.66 -13.21 -8.95
CA LEU A 35 8.16 -14.41 -8.25
C LEU A 35 7.31 -15.31 -9.14
N VAL A 36 6.52 -14.74 -10.05
CA VAL A 36 5.57 -15.47 -10.91
C VAL A 36 6.08 -15.54 -12.36
N GLY A 37 6.72 -14.48 -12.86
CA GLY A 37 7.23 -14.43 -14.24
C GLY A 37 8.31 -15.44 -14.56
N THR A 38 9.04 -15.92 -13.56
CA THR A 38 10.01 -17.03 -13.72
C THR A 38 9.34 -18.40 -13.86
N ARG A 39 8.04 -18.51 -13.59
CA ARG A 39 7.27 -19.77 -13.57
C ARG A 39 6.24 -19.88 -14.68
N VAL A 40 5.86 -18.75 -15.28
CA VAL A 40 4.79 -18.68 -16.29
C VAL A 40 5.36 -18.22 -17.62
N SER A 41 4.91 -18.83 -18.72
CA SER A 41 5.38 -18.53 -20.08
C SER A 41 4.94 -17.16 -20.62
N ARG A 42 3.83 -16.61 -20.12
CA ARG A 42 3.29 -15.29 -20.48
C ARG A 42 2.73 -14.58 -19.25
N MET A 43 3.29 -13.42 -18.95
CA MET A 43 2.73 -12.53 -17.93
C MET A 43 1.52 -11.79 -18.49
N SER A 44 0.38 -11.91 -17.81
CA SER A 44 -0.89 -11.29 -18.18
C SER A 44 -1.50 -10.57 -16.98
N LEU A 45 -2.43 -9.64 -17.25
CA LEU A 45 -3.18 -8.88 -16.24
C LEU A 45 -4.05 -9.76 -15.34
N VAL A 46 -4.30 -11.01 -15.75
CA VAL A 46 -5.03 -12.02 -14.97
C VAL A 46 -4.38 -12.20 -13.59
N TYR A 47 -3.04 -12.22 -13.50
CA TYR A 47 -2.35 -12.38 -12.21
C TYR A 47 -2.46 -11.17 -11.27
N PHE A 48 -2.88 -10.01 -11.79
CA PHE A 48 -3.04 -8.78 -11.02
C PHE A 48 -4.47 -8.60 -10.53
N PHE A 49 -5.46 -8.89 -11.39
CA PHE A 49 -6.85 -8.48 -11.16
C PHE A 49 -7.85 -9.63 -11.07
N ASP A 50 -7.50 -10.82 -11.55
CA ASP A 50 -8.39 -11.99 -11.47
C ASP A 50 -8.26 -12.66 -10.09
N TYR A 51 -9.37 -12.65 -9.34
CA TYR A 51 -9.44 -13.25 -8.02
C TYR A 51 -9.24 -14.77 -8.04
N ALA A 52 -9.51 -15.44 -9.17
CA ALA A 52 -9.36 -16.88 -9.30
C ALA A 52 -7.89 -17.34 -9.26
N THR A 53 -6.94 -16.44 -9.55
CA THR A 53 -5.50 -16.77 -9.51
C THR A 53 -4.93 -16.83 -8.09
N ILE A 54 -5.61 -16.19 -7.13
CA ILE A 54 -5.21 -16.21 -5.72
C ILE A 54 -5.71 -17.51 -5.08
N THR A 55 -4.90 -18.56 -5.19
CA THR A 55 -5.17 -19.89 -4.64
C THR A 55 -4.00 -20.40 -3.79
N LEU A 56 -4.31 -21.11 -2.70
CA LEU A 56 -3.30 -21.74 -1.83
C LEU A 56 -2.83 -23.10 -2.35
N SER A 57 -3.47 -23.64 -3.38
CA SER A 57 -3.20 -24.99 -3.87
C SER A 57 -2.02 -25.06 -4.86
N THR A 58 -1.60 -23.92 -5.42
CA THR A 58 -0.57 -23.88 -6.46
C THR A 58 0.63 -23.04 -6.03
N VAL A 59 1.82 -23.45 -6.45
CA VAL A 59 3.07 -22.71 -6.17
C VAL A 59 3.04 -21.31 -6.80
N THR A 60 2.40 -21.16 -7.97
CA THR A 60 2.16 -19.87 -8.61
C THR A 60 1.25 -18.98 -7.76
N GLY A 61 0.17 -19.53 -7.21
CA GLY A 61 -0.72 -18.82 -6.28
C GLY A 61 0.00 -18.34 -5.02
N TRP A 62 0.90 -19.14 -4.45
CA TRP A 62 1.78 -18.70 -3.37
C TRP A 62 2.71 -17.56 -3.76
N GLY A 63 3.27 -17.60 -4.97
CA GLY A 63 4.07 -16.50 -5.52
C GLY A 63 3.28 -15.20 -5.68
N ILE A 64 2.01 -15.30 -6.08
CA ILE A 64 1.07 -14.17 -6.19
C ILE A 64 0.81 -13.58 -4.80
N ILE A 65 0.45 -14.42 -3.82
CA ILE A 65 0.20 -14.00 -2.43
C ILE A 65 1.43 -13.31 -1.84
N ALA A 66 2.62 -13.90 -2.01
CA ALA A 66 3.88 -13.30 -1.56
C ALA A 66 4.12 -11.93 -2.20
N SER A 67 3.82 -11.78 -3.50
CA SER A 67 3.94 -10.50 -4.20
C SER A 67 3.01 -9.43 -3.61
N PHE A 68 1.75 -9.77 -3.31
CA PHE A 68 0.81 -8.86 -2.65
C PHE A 68 1.30 -8.43 -1.25
N VAL A 69 1.78 -9.38 -0.44
CA VAL A 69 2.29 -9.08 0.91
C VAL A 69 3.53 -8.19 0.86
N LEU A 70 4.50 -8.50 0.00
CA LEU A 70 5.70 -7.68 -0.17
C LEU A 70 5.36 -6.27 -0.68
N SER A 71 4.41 -6.17 -1.61
CA SER A 71 3.91 -4.87 -2.11
C SER A 71 3.21 -4.08 -1.02
N SER A 72 2.53 -4.74 -0.08
CA SER A 72 1.87 -4.10 1.07
C SER A 72 2.88 -3.49 2.04
N VAL A 73 4.00 -4.19 2.28
CA VAL A 73 5.12 -3.69 3.09
C VAL A 73 5.80 -2.50 2.40
N ALA A 74 6.08 -2.61 1.10
CA ALA A 74 6.61 -1.48 0.32
C ALA A 74 5.64 -0.28 0.32
N GLY A 75 4.34 -0.55 0.21
CA GLY A 75 3.27 0.44 0.29
C GLY A 75 3.28 1.21 1.62
N ALA A 76 3.51 0.54 2.75
CA ALA A 76 3.68 1.23 4.04
C ALA A 76 4.85 2.23 4.03
N GLY A 77 5.96 1.86 3.37
CA GLY A 77 7.10 2.76 3.16
C GLY A 77 6.77 3.97 2.29
N PHE A 78 6.00 3.78 1.22
CA PHE A 78 5.52 4.89 0.39
C PHE A 78 4.58 5.83 1.13
N LEU A 79 3.69 5.31 1.99
CA LEU A 79 2.83 6.14 2.83
C LEU A 79 3.63 7.02 3.78
N LEU A 80 4.71 6.50 4.38
CA LEU A 80 5.61 7.31 5.20
C LEU A 80 6.24 8.46 4.39
N TYR A 81 6.66 8.21 3.15
CA TYR A 81 7.34 9.23 2.35
C TYR A 81 6.37 10.30 1.81
N VAL A 82 5.13 9.92 1.47
CA VAL A 82 4.18 10.81 0.79
C VAL A 82 3.27 11.58 1.74
N ILE A 83 2.79 10.94 2.83
CA ILE A 83 1.75 11.52 3.68
C ILE A 83 2.33 12.23 4.89
N GLU A 84 3.51 11.81 5.37
CA GLU A 84 4.25 12.27 6.57
C GLU A 84 3.47 12.22 7.90
N ARG A 85 2.13 12.29 7.87
CA ARG A 85 1.23 12.42 9.00
C ARG A 85 0.46 11.13 9.26
N ALA A 86 0.59 10.59 10.47
CA ALA A 86 0.04 9.27 10.81
C ALA A 86 -1.49 9.20 10.68
N LYS A 87 -2.21 10.24 11.09
CA LYS A 87 -3.69 10.26 11.13
C LYS A 87 -4.39 10.09 9.77
N LYS A 88 -3.66 10.20 8.66
CA LYS A 88 -4.19 10.06 7.30
C LYS A 88 -3.82 8.74 6.63
N CYS A 89 -2.91 7.98 7.23
CA CYS A 89 -2.38 6.76 6.63
C CYS A 89 -3.47 5.71 6.36
N LEU A 90 -4.41 5.50 7.31
CA LEU A 90 -5.54 4.60 7.13
C LEU A 90 -6.46 5.00 5.97
N ASP A 91 -6.81 6.29 5.86
CA ASP A 91 -7.67 6.79 4.78
C ASP A 91 -7.07 6.46 3.40
N PHE A 92 -5.78 6.75 3.22
CA PHE A 92 -5.09 6.48 1.95
C PHE A 92 -4.90 4.98 1.68
N ALA A 93 -4.55 4.19 2.70
CA ALA A 93 -4.48 2.73 2.56
C ALA A 93 -5.84 2.15 2.18
N ALA A 94 -6.93 2.58 2.82
CA ALA A 94 -8.29 2.15 2.49
C ALA A 94 -8.66 2.52 1.05
N THR A 95 -8.39 3.76 0.61
CA THR A 95 -8.64 4.16 -0.79
C THR A 95 -7.86 3.30 -1.78
N LEU A 96 -6.64 2.88 -1.45
CA LEU A 96 -5.84 1.98 -2.27
C LEU A 96 -6.56 0.66 -2.54
N TYR A 97 -6.95 -0.03 -1.48
CA TYR A 97 -7.59 -1.34 -1.59
C TYR A 97 -9.02 -1.27 -2.10
N ILE A 98 -9.75 -0.17 -1.86
CA ILE A 98 -11.08 0.06 -2.45
C ILE A 98 -10.96 0.21 -3.97
N ILE A 99 -10.01 1.00 -4.46
CA ILE A 99 -9.79 1.15 -5.91
C ILE A 99 -9.38 -0.19 -6.52
N HIS A 100 -8.50 -0.94 -5.85
CA HIS A 100 -8.12 -2.29 -6.30
C HIS A 100 -9.33 -3.23 -6.38
N LEU A 101 -10.19 -3.25 -5.35
CA LEU A 101 -11.44 -4.01 -5.36
C LEU A 101 -12.34 -3.61 -6.54
N CYS A 102 -12.52 -2.31 -6.80
CA CYS A 102 -13.31 -1.85 -7.95
C CYS A 102 -12.73 -2.36 -9.27
N ILE A 103 -11.41 -2.33 -9.46
CA ILE A 103 -10.76 -2.83 -10.68
C ILE A 103 -10.95 -4.35 -10.80
N CYS A 104 -10.79 -5.12 -9.72
CA CYS A 104 -11.07 -6.55 -9.71
C CYS A 104 -12.52 -6.87 -10.10
N ILE A 105 -13.49 -6.11 -9.58
CA ILE A 105 -14.90 -6.26 -9.94
C ILE A 105 -15.12 -5.99 -11.43
N LEU A 106 -14.49 -4.94 -11.99
CA LEU A 106 -14.61 -4.62 -13.42
C LEU A 106 -13.93 -5.65 -14.31
N TYR A 107 -12.85 -6.29 -13.85
CA TYR A 107 -12.07 -7.24 -14.64
C TYR A 107 -12.64 -8.67 -14.62
N GLY A 108 -12.92 -9.19 -13.42
CA GLY A 108 -13.31 -10.59 -13.20
C GLY A 108 -14.68 -10.78 -12.55
N GLY A 109 -15.38 -9.70 -12.21
CA GLY A 109 -16.62 -9.74 -11.43
C GLY A 109 -16.37 -9.80 -9.92
N TRP A 110 -17.43 -10.08 -9.16
CA TRP A 110 -17.37 -10.04 -7.69
C TRP A 110 -16.41 -11.10 -7.12
N PRO A 111 -15.42 -10.72 -6.28
CA PRO A 111 -14.49 -11.67 -5.68
C PRO A 111 -15.21 -12.60 -4.70
N SER A 112 -15.52 -13.82 -5.13
CA SER A 112 -16.14 -14.85 -4.29
C SER A 112 -15.14 -15.66 -3.47
N SER A 113 -13.83 -15.51 -3.75
CA SER A 113 -12.76 -16.23 -3.05
C SER A 113 -12.45 -15.62 -1.68
N ILE A 114 -12.61 -16.41 -0.61
CA ILE A 114 -12.23 -16.02 0.76
C ILE A 114 -10.74 -15.72 0.84
N THR A 115 -9.89 -16.47 0.12
CA THR A 115 -8.44 -16.24 0.10
C THR A 115 -8.11 -14.86 -0.44
N TRP A 116 -8.81 -14.39 -1.46
CA TRP A 116 -8.63 -13.04 -2.00
C TRP A 116 -8.92 -11.97 -0.94
N TRP A 117 -10.01 -12.12 -0.18
CA TRP A 117 -10.37 -11.20 0.92
C TRP A 117 -9.36 -11.21 2.05
N VAL A 118 -8.86 -12.39 2.44
CA VAL A 118 -7.82 -12.49 3.48
C VAL A 118 -6.52 -11.83 3.02
N VAL A 119 -6.09 -12.03 1.77
CA VAL A 119 -4.84 -11.45 1.26
C VAL A 119 -4.95 -9.93 1.15
N ASN A 120 -6.04 -9.40 0.60
CA ASN A 120 -6.22 -7.95 0.49
C ASN A 120 -6.51 -7.29 1.86
N GLY A 121 -7.25 -7.96 2.74
CA GLY A 121 -7.49 -7.49 4.10
C GLY A 121 -6.23 -7.44 4.95
N THR A 122 -5.38 -8.48 4.86
CA THR A 122 -4.07 -8.49 5.53
C THR A 122 -3.13 -7.46 4.91
N GLY A 123 -3.13 -7.29 3.58
CA GLY A 123 -2.39 -6.24 2.90
C GLY A 123 -2.79 -4.84 3.37
N LEU A 124 -4.09 -4.55 3.45
CA LEU A 124 -4.64 -3.31 3.98
C LEU A 124 -4.18 -3.08 5.42
N ALA A 125 -4.30 -4.10 6.28
CA ALA A 125 -3.87 -4.01 7.67
C ALA A 125 -2.37 -3.74 7.79
N ILE A 126 -1.54 -4.43 7.01
CA ILE A 126 -0.08 -4.21 6.98
C ILE A 126 0.21 -2.78 6.54
N THR A 127 -0.33 -2.35 5.40
CA THR A 127 -0.07 -1.03 4.84
C THR A 127 -0.53 0.09 5.79
N ALA A 128 -1.71 -0.04 6.40
CA ALA A 128 -2.25 0.95 7.34
C ALA A 128 -1.48 0.96 8.66
N LEU A 129 -1.37 -0.17 9.36
CA LEU A 129 -0.76 -0.23 10.70
C LEU A 129 0.74 0.03 10.67
N LEU A 130 1.46 -0.55 9.70
CA LEU A 130 2.89 -0.31 9.56
C LEU A 130 3.16 1.13 9.12
N GLY A 131 2.37 1.66 8.18
CA GLY A 131 2.47 3.04 7.75
C GLY A 131 2.23 4.02 8.89
N GLU A 132 1.18 3.79 9.70
CA GLU A 132 0.89 4.58 10.91
C GLU A 132 2.03 4.51 11.92
N TYR A 133 2.48 3.30 12.25
CA TYR A 133 3.58 3.10 13.19
C TYR A 133 4.85 3.83 12.76
N LEU A 134 5.21 3.73 11.49
CA LEU A 134 6.39 4.40 10.93
C LEU A 134 6.24 5.92 10.93
N CYS A 135 5.06 6.45 10.60
CA CYS A 135 4.78 7.89 10.66
C CYS A 135 4.86 8.42 12.10
N ILE A 136 4.25 7.73 13.08
CA ILE A 136 4.32 8.10 14.50
C ILE A 136 5.78 8.10 14.98
N LYS A 137 6.56 7.07 14.60
CA LYS A 137 7.98 7.00 14.96
C LYS A 137 8.77 8.18 14.39
N ARG A 138 8.46 8.64 13.17
CA ARG A 138 9.09 9.81 12.54
C ARG A 138 8.67 11.11 13.22
N GLU A 139 7.38 11.31 13.50
CA GLU A 139 6.86 12.48 14.24
C GLU A 139 7.51 12.61 15.63
N LEU A 140 7.77 11.50 16.33
CA LEU A 140 8.41 11.49 17.66
C LEU A 140 9.91 11.83 17.64
N GLN A 141 10.62 11.65 16.51
CA GLN A 141 12.07 11.90 16.41
C GLN A 141 12.41 13.38 16.26
N GLU A 142 11.46 14.24 15.90
CA GLU A 142 11.70 15.66 15.61
C GLU A 142 11.78 16.56 16.86
N ILE A 143 11.81 16.00 18.08
CA ILE A 143 12.06 16.75 19.32
C ILE A 143 13.50 16.52 19.82
N PRO A 144 14.54 17.18 19.27
CA PRO A 144 15.87 17.17 19.86
C PRO A 144 15.89 18.05 21.12
N ILE A 145 15.87 17.42 22.29
CA ILE A 145 16.06 18.04 23.63
C ILE A 145 17.45 18.71 23.78
N SER A 146 18.36 18.51 22.82
CA SER A 146 19.72 19.07 22.84
C SER A 146 19.79 20.60 22.85
N ARG A 147 18.72 21.32 22.45
CA ARG A 147 18.67 22.80 22.51
C ARG A 147 18.28 23.39 23.86
N LEU A 148 17.85 22.60 24.84
CA LEU A 148 17.49 23.10 26.18
C LEU A 148 18.67 23.09 27.17
N ARG A 149 19.85 22.59 26.78
CA ARG A 149 21.01 22.44 27.67
C ARG A 149 22.16 23.43 27.40
N THR A 150 21.91 24.53 26.69
CA THR A 150 22.88 25.62 26.49
C THR A 150 22.41 26.94 27.13
N SER A 151 21.86 26.83 28.34
CA SER A 151 21.66 27.97 29.24
C SER A 151 22.08 27.56 30.65
N LYS A 152 23.38 27.38 30.86
CA LYS A 152 24.04 27.56 32.16
C LYS A 152 25.51 27.86 31.94
#